data_AF-A0A1Q8R0Q7-F1
#
_entry.id   AF-A0A1Q8R0Q7-F1
#
_cell.length_a   1.000
_cell.length_b   1.000
_cell.length_c   1.000
_cell.angle_alpha   90.00
_cell.angle_beta   90.00
_cell.angle_gamma   90.00
#
_symmetry.space_group_name_H-M   'P 1'
#
loop_
_entity.id
_entity.type
_entity.pdbx_description
1 polymer ?
#
loop_
_entity_poly.entity_id
_entity_poly.type
_entity_poly.pdbx_seq_one_letter_code
_entity_poly.pdbx_strand_id
1 'polypeptide(L)'
;MSKSFAVLPCNGLDKGAGCIAREIALNLVENSESDMICPVLYRVADARYTKIAQGKPLLVIDGCQTRCASKLASEKGLKVTTKLTVTEEAKNRGLELGDSLRLGEKELKLAEMVADKLLREKEMETAQGSEALSTSETVYPETYDYEVYKKDKFIFRVPKEGFLFNENDSWVYIAGNKARIGVTDYVQQSLSDIMFFTPPVVGNEVEQFGELGEIESGKAVFEVVSPVSGKITAVNEELSAAPELINQNPYEKGWIAEIKLSDWESDKELLLEFEGYFTILKRKVDEFHV
;
A
#
# COMPACT_ATOMS: atom_id res chain seq x y z
N MET A 1 -3.81 -20.70 -13.20
CA MET A 1 -3.47 -19.86 -14.37
C MET A 1 -2.55 -18.74 -13.90
N SER A 2 -1.39 -18.57 -14.54
CA SER A 2 -0.42 -17.51 -14.22
C SER A 2 -1.07 -16.12 -14.35
N LYS A 3 -0.57 -15.11 -13.62
CA LYS A 3 -1.06 -13.73 -13.75
C LYS A 3 -0.84 -13.30 -15.21
N SER A 4 -1.93 -13.03 -15.92
CA SER A 4 -1.90 -12.67 -17.33
C SER A 4 -2.32 -11.21 -17.49
N PHE A 5 -1.44 -10.38 -18.01
CA PHE A 5 -1.70 -8.96 -18.23
C PHE A 5 -1.93 -8.67 -19.70
N ALA A 6 -2.65 -7.58 -19.98
CA ALA A 6 -2.45 -6.83 -21.20
C ALA A 6 -1.29 -5.86 -20.95
N VAL A 7 -0.13 -6.08 -21.55
CA VAL A 7 1.09 -5.32 -21.26
C VAL A 7 1.29 -4.23 -22.31
N LEU A 8 1.22 -2.97 -21.89
CA LEU A 8 1.49 -1.80 -22.71
C LEU A 8 2.82 -1.15 -22.27
N PRO A 9 3.95 -1.51 -22.92
CA PRO A 9 5.22 -0.86 -22.67
C PRO A 9 5.33 0.48 -23.40
N CYS A 10 6.25 1.32 -22.92
CA CYS A 10 6.60 2.56 -23.62
C CYS A 10 7.36 2.26 -24.91
N ASN A 11 7.25 3.18 -25.87
CA ASN A 11 7.93 3.10 -27.17
C ASN A 11 9.29 3.83 -27.19
N GLY A 12 9.89 4.09 -26.02
CA GLY A 12 11.14 4.85 -25.94
C GLY A 12 12.32 4.02 -26.43
N LEU A 13 12.65 4.11 -27.72
CA LEU A 13 13.79 3.41 -28.31
C LEU A 13 15.08 4.25 -28.26
N ASP A 14 14.98 5.52 -27.88
CA ASP A 14 16.07 6.50 -27.79
C ASP A 14 16.66 6.60 -26.38
N LYS A 15 16.19 5.78 -25.43
CA LYS A 15 16.65 5.77 -24.04
C LYS A 15 16.77 4.35 -23.50
N GLY A 16 17.84 4.07 -22.77
CA GLY A 16 18.05 2.77 -22.11
C GLY A 16 16.86 2.34 -21.26
N ALA A 17 16.24 3.27 -20.53
CA ALA A 17 15.06 2.97 -19.71
C ALA A 17 13.84 2.50 -20.53
N GLY A 18 13.69 2.95 -21.78
CA GLY A 18 12.63 2.45 -22.65
C GLY A 18 12.96 1.09 -23.28
N CYS A 19 14.24 0.81 -23.53
CA CYS A 19 14.70 -0.54 -23.88
C CYS A 19 14.42 -1.55 -22.75
N ILE A 20 14.67 -1.15 -21.49
CA ILE A 20 14.36 -1.97 -20.31
C ILE A 20 12.85 -2.18 -20.17
N ALA A 21 12.04 -1.14 -20.37
CA ALA A 21 10.57 -1.26 -20.33
C ALA A 21 10.06 -2.31 -21.33
N ARG A 22 10.66 -2.32 -22.54
CA ARG A 22 10.38 -3.34 -23.56
C ARG A 22 10.82 -4.73 -23.10
N GLU A 23 12.00 -4.85 -22.51
CA GLU A 23 12.53 -6.13 -22.05
C GLU A 23 11.69 -6.76 -20.92
N ILE A 24 11.24 -5.95 -19.96
CA ILE A 24 10.30 -6.40 -18.91
C ILE A 24 9.03 -6.96 -19.55
N ALA A 25 8.47 -6.26 -20.55
CA ALA A 25 7.27 -6.71 -21.24
C ALA A 25 7.48 -8.02 -22.00
N LEU A 26 8.66 -8.24 -22.59
CA LEU A 26 9.01 -9.51 -23.23
C LEU A 26 9.07 -10.64 -22.21
N ASN A 27 9.82 -10.45 -21.13
CA ASN A 27 9.95 -11.44 -20.05
C ASN A 27 8.58 -11.83 -19.48
N LEU A 28 7.67 -10.88 -19.31
CA LEU A 28 6.30 -11.17 -18.84
C LEU A 28 5.51 -12.03 -19.83
N VAL A 29 5.56 -11.70 -21.11
CA VAL A 29 4.79 -12.41 -22.15
C VAL A 29 5.37 -13.79 -22.43
N GLU A 30 6.68 -13.97 -22.29
CA GLU A 30 7.34 -15.27 -22.46
C GLU A 30 7.09 -16.22 -21.29
N ASN A 31 6.99 -15.69 -20.07
CA ASN A 31 6.89 -16.48 -18.84
C ASN A 31 5.45 -16.54 -18.26
N SER A 32 4.45 -16.02 -18.97
CA SER A 32 3.05 -16.06 -18.53
C SER A 32 2.08 -16.05 -19.71
N GLU A 33 0.78 -16.18 -19.43
CA GLU A 33 -0.25 -16.01 -20.46
C GLU A 33 -0.52 -14.52 -20.78
N SER A 34 0.39 -13.59 -20.49
CA SER A 34 0.22 -12.16 -20.79
C SER A 34 0.25 -11.88 -22.30
N ASP A 35 -0.48 -10.86 -22.73
CA ASP A 35 -0.49 -10.38 -24.13
C ASP A 35 0.21 -9.03 -24.24
N MET A 36 1.03 -8.86 -25.29
CA MET A 36 1.67 -7.59 -25.58
C MET A 36 0.77 -6.65 -26.40
N ILE A 37 0.67 -5.40 -25.97
CA ILE A 37 0.13 -4.30 -26.76
C ILE A 37 1.29 -3.51 -27.35
N CYS A 38 1.38 -3.50 -28.69
CA CYS A 38 2.35 -2.65 -29.37
C CYS A 38 1.87 -1.18 -29.32
N PRO A 39 2.58 -0.26 -28.64
CA PRO A 39 2.14 1.12 -28.49
C PRO A 39 2.04 1.88 -29.82
N VAL A 40 2.91 1.57 -30.79
CA VAL A 40 2.89 2.18 -32.13
C VAL A 40 1.65 1.73 -32.90
N LEU A 41 1.42 0.41 -32.97
CA LEU A 41 0.31 -0.13 -33.71
C LEU A 41 -1.02 0.20 -33.05
N TYR A 42 -1.09 0.33 -31.73
CA TYR A 42 -2.33 0.68 -31.07
C TYR A 42 -2.81 2.11 -31.39
N ARG A 43 -1.89 3.02 -31.70
CA ARG A 43 -2.25 4.37 -32.18
C ARG A 43 -2.96 4.34 -33.52
N VAL A 44 -2.60 3.41 -34.42
CA VAL A 44 -3.10 3.35 -35.80
C VAL A 44 -4.14 2.26 -36.06
N ALA A 45 -4.14 1.19 -35.26
CA ALA A 45 -4.97 0.00 -35.43
C ALA A 45 -5.58 -0.39 -34.07
N ASP A 46 -6.81 0.07 -33.85
CA ASP A 46 -7.46 0.02 -32.53
C ASP A 46 -8.02 -1.37 -32.22
N ALA A 47 -8.84 -1.94 -33.11
CA ALA A 47 -9.71 -3.09 -32.81
C ALA A 47 -8.99 -4.32 -32.20
N ARG A 48 -7.80 -4.68 -32.69
CA ARG A 48 -7.04 -5.83 -32.15
C ARG A 48 -6.60 -5.58 -30.71
N TYR A 49 -5.97 -4.43 -30.47
CA TYR A 49 -5.35 -4.12 -29.18
C TYR A 49 -6.37 -3.63 -28.15
N THR A 50 -7.48 -3.02 -28.58
CA THR A 50 -8.63 -2.72 -27.72
C THR A 50 -9.18 -4.02 -27.11
N LYS A 51 -9.33 -5.08 -27.91
CA LYS A 51 -9.76 -6.39 -27.41
C LYS A 51 -8.78 -6.98 -26.39
N ILE A 52 -7.47 -6.85 -26.63
CA ILE A 52 -6.44 -7.28 -25.69
C ILE A 52 -6.52 -6.47 -24.39
N ALA A 53 -6.56 -5.14 -24.48
CA ALA A 53 -6.60 -4.22 -23.34
C ALA A 53 -7.88 -4.36 -22.48
N GLN A 54 -8.99 -4.81 -23.07
CA GLN A 54 -10.24 -5.08 -22.35
C GLN A 54 -10.32 -6.51 -21.80
N GLY A 55 -9.55 -7.45 -22.35
CA GLY A 55 -9.63 -8.87 -22.00
C GLY A 55 -8.83 -9.25 -20.75
N LYS A 56 -7.85 -8.43 -20.34
CA LYS A 56 -6.95 -8.70 -19.22
C LYS A 56 -6.67 -7.42 -18.42
N PRO A 57 -6.28 -7.53 -17.13
CA PRO A 57 -5.77 -6.40 -16.36
C PRO A 57 -4.65 -5.68 -17.12
N LEU A 58 -4.76 -4.36 -17.26
CA LEU A 58 -3.83 -3.56 -18.04
C LEU A 58 -2.62 -3.18 -17.20
N LEU A 59 -1.44 -3.67 -17.60
CA LEU A 59 -0.15 -3.27 -17.07
C LEU A 59 0.50 -2.24 -18.01
N VAL A 60 0.77 -1.05 -17.49
CA VAL A 60 1.50 0.01 -18.22
C VAL A 60 2.94 0.08 -17.71
N ILE A 61 3.91 0.02 -18.62
CA ILE A 61 5.33 0.13 -18.29
C ILE A 61 5.91 1.37 -18.96
N ASP A 62 6.12 2.43 -18.17
CA ASP A 62 6.78 3.64 -18.60
C ASP A 62 8.30 3.54 -18.41
N GLY A 63 9.08 3.88 -19.44
CA GLY A 63 10.54 3.92 -19.31
C GLY A 63 11.01 5.07 -18.40
N CYS A 64 10.47 6.27 -18.59
CA CYS A 64 10.86 7.46 -17.83
C CYS A 64 9.68 8.42 -17.60
N GLN A 65 9.95 9.55 -16.96
CA GLN A 65 8.93 10.54 -16.56
C GLN A 65 8.14 11.21 -17.70
N THR A 66 8.54 11.00 -18.95
CA THR A 66 7.74 11.40 -20.12
C THR A 66 6.42 10.61 -20.21
N ARG A 67 6.36 9.43 -19.59
CA ARG A 67 5.15 8.61 -19.37
C ARG A 67 4.37 8.31 -20.65
N CYS A 68 5.08 7.98 -21.73
CA CYS A 68 4.49 7.81 -23.05
C CYS A 68 3.44 6.69 -23.12
N ALA A 69 3.60 5.61 -22.35
CA ALA A 69 2.66 4.51 -22.32
C ALA A 69 1.41 4.87 -21.50
N SER A 70 1.59 5.49 -20.34
CA SER A 70 0.46 6.02 -19.54
C SER A 70 -0.36 7.04 -20.30
N LYS A 71 0.30 7.95 -21.04
CA LYS A 71 -0.40 8.94 -21.88
C LYS A 71 -1.24 8.26 -22.96
N LEU A 72 -0.68 7.26 -23.64
CA LEU A 72 -1.42 6.48 -24.64
C LEU A 72 -2.61 5.74 -24.02
N ALA A 73 -2.44 5.14 -22.83
CA ALA A 73 -3.54 4.47 -22.13
C ALA A 73 -4.67 5.46 -21.81
N SER A 74 -4.32 6.66 -21.33
CA SER A 74 -5.28 7.74 -21.04
C SER A 74 -5.98 8.25 -22.29
N GLU A 75 -5.25 8.52 -23.38
CA GLU A 75 -5.79 8.93 -24.69
C GLU A 75 -6.81 7.92 -25.23
N LYS A 76 -6.63 6.64 -24.91
CA LYS A 76 -7.49 5.53 -25.33
C LYS A 76 -8.59 5.19 -24.31
N GLY A 77 -8.71 5.96 -23.22
CA GLY A 77 -9.71 5.74 -22.17
C GLY A 77 -9.55 4.40 -21.45
N LEU A 78 -8.35 3.84 -21.41
CA LEU A 78 -8.10 2.54 -20.81
C LEU A 78 -8.01 2.64 -19.28
N LYS A 79 -8.62 1.68 -18.59
CA LYS A 79 -8.45 1.49 -17.14
C LYS A 79 -7.14 0.77 -16.88
N VAL A 80 -6.15 1.53 -16.40
CA VAL A 80 -4.84 0.97 -15.99
C VAL A 80 -4.99 0.28 -14.64
N THR A 81 -4.63 -1.00 -14.56
CA THR A 81 -4.66 -1.77 -13.31
C THR A 81 -3.33 -1.64 -12.58
N THR A 82 -2.23 -1.75 -13.32
CA THR A 82 -0.88 -1.72 -12.74
C THR A 82 -0.01 -0.77 -13.54
N LYS A 83 0.81 0.01 -12.85
CA LYS A 83 1.74 0.95 -13.48
C LYS A 83 3.14 0.79 -12.92
N LEU A 84 4.11 0.80 -13.82
CA LEU A 84 5.53 0.71 -13.51
C LEU A 84 6.29 1.84 -14.22
N THR A 85 7.22 2.49 -13.51
CA THR A 85 8.19 3.41 -14.12
C THR A 85 9.60 2.86 -13.95
N VAL A 86 10.28 2.52 -15.03
CA VAL A 86 11.61 1.87 -15.00
C VAL A 86 12.65 2.71 -14.26
N THR A 87 12.71 4.02 -14.51
CA THR A 87 13.66 4.90 -13.81
C THR A 87 13.41 4.96 -12.30
N GLU A 88 12.16 4.85 -11.85
CA GLU A 88 11.84 4.84 -10.41
C GLU A 88 12.24 3.50 -9.80
N GLU A 89 11.96 2.40 -10.49
CA GLU A 89 12.34 1.05 -10.04
C GLU A 89 13.87 0.86 -9.97
N ALA A 90 14.62 1.43 -10.92
CA ALA A 90 16.08 1.46 -10.88
C ALA A 90 16.59 2.30 -9.69
N LYS A 91 16.03 3.49 -9.48
CA LYS A 91 16.41 4.39 -8.38
C LYS A 91 16.15 3.77 -7.00
N ASN A 92 14.97 3.16 -6.81
CA ASN A 92 14.61 2.49 -5.55
C ASN A 92 15.56 1.34 -5.20
N ARG A 93 16.31 0.83 -6.17
CA ARG A 93 17.28 -0.25 -6.02
C ARG A 93 18.73 0.24 -6.06
N GLY A 94 18.95 1.55 -6.01
CA GLY A 94 20.29 2.16 -6.09
C GLY A 94 21.01 1.88 -7.41
N LEU A 95 20.28 1.63 -8.49
CA LEU A 95 20.84 1.33 -9.80
C LEU A 95 20.78 2.58 -10.69
N GLU A 96 21.95 3.07 -11.09
CA GLU A 96 22.07 4.12 -12.10
C GLU A 96 21.95 3.51 -13.50
N LEU A 97 20.98 3.99 -14.27
CA LEU A 97 20.78 3.56 -15.65
C LEU A 97 21.76 4.30 -16.56
N GLY A 98 22.51 3.56 -17.38
CA GLY A 98 23.35 4.17 -18.40
C GLY A 98 22.55 4.72 -19.60
N ASP A 99 23.21 5.52 -20.43
CA ASP A 99 22.63 6.09 -21.66
C ASP A 99 22.63 5.10 -22.86
N SER A 100 23.18 3.89 -22.67
CA SER A 100 23.24 2.88 -23.73
C SER A 100 21.85 2.37 -24.10
N LEU A 101 21.60 2.27 -25.41
CA LEU A 101 20.39 1.63 -25.94
C LEU A 101 20.45 0.09 -25.89
N ARG A 102 21.66 -0.46 -25.78
CA ARG A 102 21.87 -1.90 -25.57
C ARG A 102 21.90 -2.16 -24.07
N LEU A 103 21.07 -3.10 -23.65
CA LEU A 103 20.99 -3.53 -22.25
C LEU A 103 22.24 -4.32 -21.90
N GLY A 104 22.90 -3.96 -20.80
CA GLY A 104 23.95 -4.74 -20.19
C GLY A 104 23.37 -5.72 -19.17
N GLU A 105 24.25 -6.46 -18.50
CA GLU A 105 23.85 -7.46 -17.50
C GLU A 105 23.01 -6.86 -16.36
N LYS A 106 23.33 -5.63 -15.95
CA LYS A 106 22.61 -4.94 -14.86
C LYS A 106 21.18 -4.60 -15.25
N GLU A 107 21.00 -4.09 -16.47
CA GLU A 107 19.69 -3.73 -17.01
C GLU A 107 18.82 -4.96 -17.31
N LEU A 108 19.42 -6.03 -17.86
CA LEU A 108 18.74 -7.30 -18.08
C LEU A 108 18.29 -7.93 -16.76
N LYS A 109 19.16 -7.95 -15.75
CA LYS A 109 18.83 -8.46 -14.42
C LYS A 109 17.72 -7.64 -13.77
N LEU A 110 17.74 -6.30 -13.92
CA LEU A 110 16.64 -5.45 -13.47
C LEU A 110 15.33 -5.84 -14.18
N ALA A 111 15.36 -6.04 -15.49
CA ALA A 111 14.17 -6.40 -16.25
C ALA A 111 13.58 -7.76 -15.81
N GLU A 112 14.45 -8.76 -15.62
CA GLU A 112 14.07 -10.10 -15.12
C GLU A 112 13.48 -10.01 -13.71
N MET A 113 14.17 -9.37 -12.77
CA MET A 113 13.69 -9.23 -11.38
C MET A 113 12.33 -8.52 -11.29
N VAL A 114 12.10 -7.51 -12.13
CA VAL A 114 10.83 -6.76 -12.14
C VAL A 114 9.71 -7.59 -12.76
N ALA A 115 9.99 -8.31 -13.86
CA ALA A 115 9.03 -9.24 -14.44
C ALA A 115 8.66 -10.35 -13.43
N ASP A 116 9.66 -10.95 -12.77
CA ASP A 116 9.47 -11.97 -11.74
C ASP A 116 8.63 -11.46 -10.57
N LYS A 117 8.89 -10.24 -10.08
CA LYS A 117 8.07 -9.60 -9.04
C LYS A 117 6.60 -9.54 -9.47
N LEU A 118 6.35 -9.05 -10.68
CA LEU A 118 5.00 -8.94 -11.24
C LEU A 118 4.30 -10.29 -11.45
N LEU A 119 5.06 -11.37 -11.65
CA LEU A 119 4.51 -12.73 -11.78
C LEU A 119 4.31 -13.43 -10.44
N ARG A 120 5.15 -13.15 -9.42
CA ARG A 120 5.17 -13.80 -8.10
C ARG A 120 4.17 -13.23 -7.09
N GLU A 121 3.55 -12.08 -7.36
CA GLU A 121 2.44 -11.47 -6.59
C GLU A 121 1.18 -12.37 -6.44
N LYS A 122 1.25 -13.71 -6.66
CA LYS A 122 0.10 -14.62 -6.74
C LYS A 122 0.11 -15.86 -5.83
N GLU A 123 1.15 -16.15 -5.04
CA GLU A 123 1.01 -17.26 -4.07
C GLU A 123 0.06 -16.90 -2.91
N MET A 124 -0.26 -15.62 -2.71
CA MET A 124 -1.19 -15.13 -1.66
C MET A 124 -2.62 -14.82 -2.17
N GLU A 125 -2.83 -14.46 -3.44
CA GLU A 125 -4.16 -14.07 -3.96
C GLU A 125 -5.11 -15.26 -4.31
N THR A 126 -4.62 -16.50 -4.42
CA THR A 126 -5.47 -17.61 -4.92
C THR A 126 -6.43 -18.22 -3.89
N ALA A 127 -6.41 -17.77 -2.63
CA ALA A 127 -7.26 -18.32 -1.57
C ALA A 127 -8.61 -17.60 -1.38
N GLN A 128 -8.81 -16.42 -1.95
CA GLN A 128 -9.99 -15.59 -1.64
C GLN A 128 -10.54 -14.91 -2.90
N GLY A 129 -11.28 -15.67 -3.71
CA GLY A 129 -12.11 -15.12 -4.77
C GLY A 129 -13.58 -15.21 -4.41
N SER A 130 -14.22 -14.07 -4.11
CA SER A 130 -15.45 -13.63 -4.77
C SER A 130 -15.93 -12.27 -4.27
N GLU A 131 -16.17 -11.38 -5.24
CA GLU A 131 -17.06 -10.21 -5.24
C GLU A 131 -16.53 -8.83 -4.77
N ALA A 132 -16.18 -8.05 -5.81
CA ALA A 132 -16.18 -6.60 -6.00
C ALA A 132 -16.75 -5.66 -4.91
N LEU A 133 -15.94 -4.66 -4.53
CA LEU A 133 -16.11 -3.25 -4.96
C LEU A 133 -14.83 -2.45 -4.69
N SER A 134 -14.67 -1.34 -5.40
CA SER A 134 -13.46 -0.50 -5.46
C SER A 134 -13.18 0.30 -4.18
N THR A 135 -11.96 0.24 -3.65
CA THR A 135 -11.33 1.35 -2.91
C THR A 135 -9.81 1.20 -2.87
N SER A 136 -9.11 2.24 -3.37
CA SER A 136 -7.77 2.70 -2.96
C SER A 136 -6.76 1.62 -2.55
N GLU A 137 -6.06 1.00 -3.51
CA GLU A 137 -4.92 0.12 -3.25
C GLU A 137 -3.69 0.95 -2.83
N THR A 138 -3.70 1.32 -1.57
CA THR A 138 -2.47 1.56 -0.85
C THR A 138 -1.95 0.18 -0.41
N VAL A 139 -0.78 -0.23 -0.90
CA VAL A 139 -0.18 -1.54 -0.62
C VAL A 139 0.45 -1.50 0.78
N TYR A 140 -0.19 -2.15 1.75
CA TYR A 140 0.32 -2.35 3.11
C TYR A 140 0.88 -3.78 3.23
N PRO A 141 2.01 -3.99 3.91
CA PRO A 141 2.58 -5.30 4.15
C PRO A 141 1.58 -6.23 4.86
N GLU A 142 1.47 -7.47 4.40
CA GLU A 142 0.57 -8.47 4.99
C GLU A 142 1.14 -9.14 6.25
N THR A 143 2.40 -8.90 6.59
CA THR A 143 3.06 -9.46 7.77
C THR A 143 4.15 -8.54 8.28
N TYR A 144 4.19 -8.33 9.60
CA TYR A 144 5.21 -7.54 10.29
C TYR A 144 5.99 -8.40 11.28
N ASP A 145 7.28 -8.10 11.48
CA ASP A 145 7.99 -8.64 12.64
C ASP A 145 7.56 -7.86 13.88
N TYR A 146 7.06 -8.58 14.87
CA TYR A 146 6.55 -8.01 16.11
C TYR A 146 7.53 -8.26 17.24
N GLU A 147 7.85 -7.20 17.98
CA GLU A 147 8.41 -7.38 19.31
C GLU A 147 7.28 -7.61 20.31
N VAL A 148 7.52 -8.48 21.29
CA VAL A 148 6.50 -8.91 22.25
C VAL A 148 6.89 -8.52 23.66
N TYR A 149 5.99 -7.83 24.35
CA TYR A 149 6.07 -7.62 25.79
C TYR A 149 4.98 -8.43 26.50
N LYS A 150 5.34 -9.13 27.58
CA LYS A 150 4.41 -9.97 28.34
C LYS A 150 4.37 -9.51 29.80
N LYS A 151 3.16 -9.34 30.33
CA LYS A 151 2.91 -9.13 31.76
C LYS A 151 1.77 -10.05 32.18
N ASP A 152 2.05 -10.98 33.08
CA ASP A 152 1.14 -12.03 33.51
C ASP A 152 0.56 -12.83 32.32
N LYS A 153 -0.76 -12.73 32.10
CA LYS A 153 -1.48 -13.38 30.99
C LYS A 153 -1.58 -12.51 29.74
N PHE A 154 -1.20 -11.23 29.81
CA PHE A 154 -1.33 -10.28 28.71
C PHE A 154 -0.10 -10.30 27.81
N ILE A 155 -0.34 -10.24 26.51
CA ILE A 155 0.67 -10.24 25.46
C ILE A 155 0.43 -9.01 24.61
N PHE A 156 1.43 -8.14 24.56
CA PHE A 156 1.43 -6.91 23.79
C PHE A 156 2.41 -7.04 22.63
N ARG A 157 1.97 -6.77 21.41
CA ARG A 157 2.76 -6.86 20.18
C ARG A 157 2.93 -5.48 19.60
N VAL A 158 4.15 -5.14 19.19
CA VAL A 158 4.43 -3.88 18.49
C VAL A 158 5.26 -4.19 17.24
N PRO A 159 4.84 -3.74 16.05
CA PRO A 159 5.61 -3.96 14.83
C PRO A 159 6.90 -3.14 14.88
N LYS A 160 8.02 -3.74 14.49
CA LYS A 160 9.35 -3.10 14.57
C LYS A 160 9.57 -2.03 13.50
N GLU A 161 8.87 -2.13 12.39
CA GLU A 161 9.08 -1.29 11.20
C GLU A 161 7.75 -0.93 10.54
N GLY A 162 7.75 0.13 9.73
CA GLY A 162 6.61 0.53 8.89
C GLY A 162 5.54 1.38 9.59
N PHE A 163 5.54 1.42 10.92
CA PHE A 163 4.61 2.23 11.71
C PHE A 163 5.34 3.26 12.54
N LEU A 164 4.68 4.40 12.70
CA LEU A 164 4.99 5.39 13.71
C LEU A 164 3.84 5.44 14.71
N PHE A 165 4.12 5.88 15.93
CA PHE A 165 3.19 5.87 17.05
C PHE A 165 3.17 7.22 17.76
N ASN A 166 2.17 7.46 18.60
CA ASN A 166 2.19 8.57 19.55
C ASN A 166 1.90 8.08 20.97
N GLU A 167 1.99 8.97 21.95
CA GLU A 167 1.73 8.63 23.35
C GLU A 167 0.25 8.30 23.64
N ASN A 168 -0.67 8.61 22.72
CA ASN A 168 -2.09 8.27 22.84
C ASN A 168 -2.41 6.85 22.32
N ASP A 169 -1.38 6.04 22.07
CA ASP A 169 -1.50 4.65 21.64
C ASP A 169 -2.19 4.48 20.27
N SER A 170 -2.16 5.54 19.44
CA SER A 170 -2.51 5.50 18.02
C SER A 170 -1.25 5.22 17.19
N TRP A 171 -1.43 4.48 16.09
CA TRP A 171 -0.37 4.26 15.09
C TRP A 171 -0.72 4.93 13.76
N VAL A 172 0.30 5.22 12.98
CA VAL A 172 0.19 5.72 11.61
C VAL A 172 1.13 4.94 10.69
N TYR A 173 0.57 4.43 9.59
CA TYR A 173 1.31 3.83 8.50
C TYR A 173 1.22 4.74 7.28
N ILE A 174 2.38 5.13 6.74
CA ILE A 174 2.47 6.12 5.65
C ILE A 174 2.69 5.41 4.32
N ALA A 175 1.94 5.84 3.31
CA ALA A 175 2.13 5.40 1.94
C ALA A 175 1.94 6.59 0.98
N GLY A 176 3.07 7.16 0.56
CA GLY A 176 3.08 8.35 -0.28
C GLY A 176 2.49 9.55 0.47
N ASN A 177 1.39 10.11 -0.03
CA ASN A 177 0.71 11.26 0.57
C ASN A 177 -0.54 10.89 1.39
N LYS A 178 -0.73 9.59 1.63
CA LYS A 178 -1.82 9.05 2.43
C LYS A 178 -1.26 8.29 3.62
N ALA A 179 -2.05 8.18 4.67
CA ALA A 179 -1.72 7.39 5.84
C ALA A 179 -2.94 6.63 6.32
N ARG A 180 -2.75 5.37 6.76
CA ARG A 180 -3.74 4.66 7.56
C ARG A 180 -3.43 4.85 9.03
N ILE A 181 -4.48 4.92 9.82
CA ILE A 181 -4.40 5.13 11.26
C ILE A 181 -5.23 4.05 11.94
N GLY A 182 -4.78 3.62 13.11
CA GLY A 182 -5.53 2.75 14.01
C GLY A 182 -5.00 2.86 15.44
N VAL A 183 -5.46 1.96 16.29
CA VAL A 183 -5.01 1.86 17.68
C VAL A 183 -4.07 0.68 17.87
N THR A 184 -3.16 0.80 18.82
CA THR A 184 -2.14 -0.23 19.10
C THR A 184 -2.73 -1.44 19.84
N ASP A 185 -1.96 -2.53 19.89
CA ASP A 185 -2.30 -3.73 20.65
C ASP A 185 -2.50 -3.43 22.16
N TYR A 186 -1.89 -2.36 22.67
CA TYR A 186 -2.10 -1.90 24.05
C TYR A 186 -3.55 -1.44 24.30
N VAL A 187 -4.14 -0.69 23.38
CA VAL A 187 -5.51 -0.18 23.50
C VAL A 187 -6.49 -1.34 23.51
N GLN A 188 -6.39 -2.25 22.54
CA GLN A 188 -7.32 -3.37 22.43
C GLN A 188 -7.23 -4.30 23.66
N GLN A 189 -6.03 -4.59 24.18
CA GLN A 189 -5.87 -5.36 25.41
C GLN A 189 -6.50 -4.67 26.62
N SER A 190 -6.38 -3.34 26.71
CA SER A 190 -6.93 -2.54 27.81
C SER A 190 -8.46 -2.54 27.80
N LEU A 191 -9.06 -2.40 26.62
CA LEU A 191 -10.51 -2.38 26.42
C LEU A 191 -11.15 -3.76 26.45
N SER A 192 -10.38 -4.85 26.34
CA SER A 192 -10.90 -6.21 26.13
C SER A 192 -11.82 -6.26 24.90
N ASP A 193 -13.01 -6.85 24.98
CA ASP A 193 -13.86 -7.09 23.81
C ASP A 193 -14.46 -5.77 23.30
N ILE A 194 -14.01 -5.33 22.12
CA ILE A 194 -14.54 -4.15 21.43
C ILE A 194 -15.85 -4.55 20.75
N MET A 195 -16.91 -3.81 21.05
CA MET A 195 -18.29 -4.14 20.67
C MET A 195 -18.90 -3.14 19.69
N PHE A 196 -18.43 -1.90 19.69
CA PHE A 196 -18.91 -0.86 18.78
C PHE A 196 -17.77 0.02 18.27
N PHE A 197 -17.95 0.52 17.06
CA PHE A 197 -17.08 1.50 16.43
C PHE A 197 -17.93 2.63 15.84
N THR A 198 -17.61 3.86 16.22
CA THR A 198 -18.18 5.08 15.65
C THR A 198 -17.16 5.67 14.67
N PRO A 199 -17.37 5.55 13.35
CA PRO A 199 -16.42 6.04 12.36
C PRO A 199 -16.42 7.57 12.26
N PRO A 200 -15.30 8.20 11.86
CA PRO A 200 -15.29 9.60 11.52
C PRO A 200 -15.99 9.85 10.17
N VAL A 201 -16.29 11.12 9.88
CA VAL A 201 -16.95 11.50 8.62
C VAL A 201 -15.92 11.65 7.50
N VAL A 202 -16.04 10.83 6.45
CA VAL A 202 -15.21 10.96 5.25
C VAL A 202 -15.39 12.34 4.62
N GLY A 203 -14.28 13.00 4.30
CA GLY A 203 -14.24 14.33 3.72
C GLY A 203 -13.99 15.46 4.73
N ASN A 204 -14.10 15.20 6.03
CA ASN A 204 -13.72 16.16 7.07
C ASN A 204 -12.21 16.33 7.17
N GLU A 205 -11.80 17.50 7.65
CA GLU A 205 -10.43 17.78 8.07
C GLU A 205 -10.28 17.43 9.56
N VAL A 206 -9.09 16.96 9.93
CA VAL A 206 -8.71 16.64 11.31
C VAL A 206 -7.29 17.13 11.54
N GLU A 207 -7.06 17.74 12.70
CA GLU A 207 -5.73 18.16 13.14
C GLU A 207 -5.07 17.04 13.96
N GLN A 208 -3.73 17.07 14.08
CA GLN A 208 -3.03 16.17 14.98
C GLN A 208 -3.58 16.29 16.40
N PHE A 209 -3.85 15.13 17.02
CA PHE A 209 -4.53 14.94 18.30
C PHE A 209 -6.02 15.31 18.34
N GLY A 210 -6.61 15.65 17.20
CA GLY A 210 -8.07 15.78 17.06
C GLY A 210 -8.78 14.44 17.07
N GLU A 211 -10.09 14.48 17.34
CA GLU A 211 -10.98 13.31 17.35
C GLU A 211 -11.07 12.66 15.96
N LEU A 212 -10.79 11.36 15.89
CA LEU A 212 -10.82 10.54 14.67
C LEU A 212 -11.90 9.43 14.74
N GLY A 213 -12.66 9.36 15.82
CA GLY A 213 -13.73 8.37 16.03
C GLY A 213 -13.65 7.77 17.43
N GLU A 214 -14.54 6.81 17.71
CA GLU A 214 -14.66 6.19 19.03
C GLU A 214 -14.77 4.67 18.91
N ILE A 215 -14.18 3.95 19.86
CA ILE A 215 -14.36 2.51 20.03
C ILE A 215 -14.93 2.25 21.43
N GLU A 216 -15.91 1.36 21.52
CA GLU A 216 -16.59 1.04 22.77
C GLU A 216 -16.46 -0.45 23.10
N SER A 217 -16.21 -0.72 24.37
CA SER A 217 -16.17 -2.05 24.96
C SER A 217 -17.10 -2.12 26.16
N GLY A 218 -17.30 -3.31 26.72
CA GLY A 218 -18.03 -3.47 27.98
C GLY A 218 -17.36 -2.76 29.19
N LYS A 219 -16.13 -2.25 29.05
CA LYS A 219 -15.40 -1.55 30.13
C LYS A 219 -15.45 -0.04 30.01
N ALA A 220 -15.30 0.48 28.79
CA ALA A 220 -15.12 1.91 28.54
C ALA A 220 -15.39 2.27 27.08
N VAL A 221 -15.67 3.55 26.87
CA VAL A 221 -15.59 4.23 25.57
C VAL A 221 -14.20 4.85 25.47
N PHE A 222 -13.55 4.67 24.33
CA PHE A 222 -12.22 5.20 24.04
C PHE A 222 -12.27 6.07 22.80
N GLU A 223 -11.92 7.34 22.97
CA GLU A 223 -11.77 8.30 21.88
C GLU A 223 -10.45 8.05 21.15
N VAL A 224 -10.53 7.84 19.85
CA VAL A 224 -9.38 7.62 18.99
C VAL A 224 -8.90 8.97 18.50
N VAL A 225 -7.68 9.35 18.86
CA VAL A 225 -7.08 10.61 18.42
C VAL A 225 -6.23 10.41 17.17
N SER A 226 -6.30 11.38 16.25
CA SER A 226 -5.50 11.35 15.03
C SER A 226 -4.02 11.60 15.34
N PRO A 227 -3.08 10.74 14.91
CA PRO A 227 -1.65 11.00 15.04
C PRO A 227 -1.11 12.01 14.03
N VAL A 228 -1.90 12.40 13.02
CA VAL A 228 -1.49 13.31 11.93
C VAL A 228 -2.64 14.22 11.51
N SER A 229 -2.29 15.35 10.90
CA SER A 229 -3.21 16.32 10.33
C SER A 229 -3.53 15.99 8.88
N GLY A 230 -4.79 16.17 8.48
CA GLY A 230 -5.18 16.00 7.08
C GLY A 230 -6.67 15.86 6.83
N LYS A 231 -6.99 15.39 5.63
CA LYS A 231 -8.37 15.13 5.19
C LYS A 231 -8.67 13.64 5.21
N ILE A 232 -9.74 13.24 5.87
CA ILE A 232 -10.20 11.85 5.91
C ILE A 232 -10.68 11.45 4.51
N THR A 233 -10.03 10.45 3.91
CA THR A 233 -10.34 9.95 2.55
C THR A 233 -11.07 8.62 2.54
N ALA A 234 -10.97 7.83 3.61
CA ALA A 234 -11.71 6.58 3.77
C ALA A 234 -11.84 6.22 5.25
N VAL A 235 -12.83 5.38 5.57
CA VAL A 235 -12.98 4.70 6.86
C VAL A 235 -13.08 3.21 6.64
N ASN A 236 -12.72 2.41 7.63
CA ASN A 236 -12.87 0.96 7.54
C ASN A 236 -14.31 0.56 7.81
N GLU A 237 -15.10 0.40 6.75
CA GLU A 237 -16.52 0.07 6.84
C GLU A 237 -16.75 -1.31 7.48
N GLU A 238 -15.78 -2.23 7.40
CA GLU A 238 -15.88 -3.57 8.01
C GLU A 238 -16.04 -3.48 9.52
N LEU A 239 -15.43 -2.48 10.17
CA LEU A 239 -15.49 -2.31 11.63
C LEU A 239 -16.90 -1.98 12.14
N SER A 240 -17.82 -1.51 11.28
CA SER A 240 -19.21 -1.30 11.68
C SER A 240 -19.97 -2.61 11.88
N ALA A 241 -19.56 -3.66 11.16
CA ALA A 241 -20.16 -5.00 11.25
C ALA A 241 -19.33 -5.96 12.11
N ALA A 242 -18.00 -5.75 12.16
CA ALA A 242 -17.05 -6.57 12.91
C ALA A 242 -16.02 -5.70 13.70
N PRO A 243 -16.43 -4.97 14.75
CA PRO A 243 -15.53 -4.17 15.58
C PRO A 243 -14.39 -4.98 16.21
N GLU A 244 -14.60 -6.27 16.46
CA GLU A 244 -13.62 -7.20 17.03
C GLU A 244 -12.38 -7.40 16.15
N LEU A 245 -12.40 -6.96 14.88
CA LEU A 245 -11.21 -6.92 14.02
C LEU A 245 -10.09 -6.07 14.64
N ILE A 246 -10.43 -5.03 15.42
CA ILE A 246 -9.44 -4.24 16.17
C ILE A 246 -8.75 -5.09 17.24
N ASN A 247 -9.47 -6.00 17.91
CA ASN A 247 -8.88 -6.93 18.86
C ASN A 247 -8.00 -7.98 18.18
N GLN A 248 -8.46 -8.51 17.05
CA GLN A 248 -7.81 -9.64 16.37
C GLN A 248 -6.57 -9.22 15.59
N ASN A 249 -6.62 -8.07 14.93
CA ASN A 249 -5.56 -7.62 14.04
C ASN A 249 -5.45 -6.07 14.03
N PRO A 250 -4.98 -5.46 15.12
CA PRO A 250 -4.99 -4.00 15.32
C PRO A 250 -4.16 -3.22 14.29
N TYR A 251 -3.15 -3.84 13.67
CA TYR A 251 -2.20 -3.17 12.77
C TYR A 251 -2.49 -3.39 11.29
N GLU A 252 -3.25 -4.43 10.92
CA GLU A 252 -3.62 -4.69 9.52
C GLU A 252 -5.11 -4.44 9.32
N LYS A 253 -5.98 -5.37 9.73
CA LYS A 253 -7.43 -5.30 9.46
C LYS A 253 -8.18 -4.33 10.36
N GLY A 254 -7.60 -3.98 11.50
CA GLY A 254 -8.15 -3.07 12.51
C GLY A 254 -7.86 -1.59 12.25
N TRP A 255 -7.42 -1.21 11.04
CA TRP A 255 -7.26 0.21 10.68
C TRP A 255 -8.62 0.93 10.76
N ILE A 256 -8.61 2.20 11.16
CA ILE A 256 -9.79 2.99 11.47
C ILE A 256 -10.14 3.94 10.32
N ALA A 257 -9.14 4.73 9.88
CA ALA A 257 -9.31 5.73 8.84
C ALA A 257 -8.07 5.85 7.94
N GLU A 258 -8.30 6.29 6.71
CA GLU A 258 -7.26 6.76 5.79
C GLU A 258 -7.32 8.29 5.73
N ILE A 259 -6.16 8.94 5.87
CA ILE A 259 -6.02 10.39 5.83
C ILE A 259 -5.06 10.77 4.70
N LYS A 260 -5.45 11.76 3.89
CA LYS A 260 -4.53 12.49 3.03
C LYS A 260 -3.82 13.56 3.85
N LEU A 261 -2.51 13.41 4.02
CA LEU A 261 -1.68 14.24 4.88
C LEU A 261 -1.66 15.71 4.40
N SER A 262 -1.77 16.66 5.34
CA SER A 262 -1.68 18.10 5.06
C SER A 262 -0.46 18.78 5.67
N ASP A 263 0.05 18.31 6.82
CA ASP A 263 1.16 18.96 7.55
C ASP A 263 2.20 17.96 8.11
N TRP A 264 2.61 17.02 7.25
CA TRP A 264 3.49 15.90 7.63
C TRP A 264 4.79 16.33 8.33
N GLU A 265 5.39 17.45 7.92
CA GLU A 265 6.71 17.85 8.41
C GLU A 265 6.66 18.29 9.88
N SER A 266 5.57 18.91 10.32
CA SER A 266 5.33 19.26 11.72
C SER A 266 4.79 18.09 12.51
N ASP A 267 3.81 17.35 11.96
CA ASP A 267 3.19 16.23 12.66
C ASP A 267 4.21 15.16 13.06
N LYS A 268 5.20 14.87 12.20
CA LYS A 268 6.18 13.80 12.44
C LYS A 268 7.09 14.04 13.64
N GLU A 269 7.24 15.28 14.11
CA GLU A 269 8.11 15.60 15.25
C GLU A 269 7.58 15.02 16.56
N LEU A 270 6.27 14.79 16.64
CA LEU A 270 5.59 14.24 17.81
C LEU A 270 5.25 12.74 17.66
N LEU A 271 5.79 12.11 16.61
CA LEU A 271 5.67 10.69 16.38
C LEU A 271 6.92 9.94 16.83
N LEU A 272 6.71 8.70 17.22
CA LEU A 272 7.72 7.81 17.76
C LEU A 272 7.89 6.61 16.85
N GLU A 273 9.13 6.24 16.61
CA GLU A 273 9.47 4.93 16.06
C GLU A 273 9.29 3.83 17.11
N PHE A 274 9.41 2.58 16.68
CA PHE A 274 9.27 1.37 17.49
C PHE A 274 9.95 1.48 18.87
N GLU A 275 11.26 1.79 18.94
CA GLU A 275 12.01 1.79 20.20
C GLU A 275 11.45 2.78 21.24
N GLY A 276 11.05 3.96 20.75
CA GLY A 276 10.48 5.02 21.59
C GLY A 276 9.12 4.60 22.15
N TYR A 277 8.23 4.13 21.27
CA TYR A 277 6.91 3.68 21.70
C TYR A 277 6.97 2.43 22.58
N PHE A 278 7.83 1.46 22.25
CA PHE A 278 7.96 0.22 23.02
C PHE A 278 8.44 0.47 24.46
N THR A 279 9.27 1.50 24.67
CA THR A 279 9.66 1.95 26.01
C THR A 279 8.46 2.51 26.79
N ILE A 280 7.64 3.33 26.15
CA ILE A 280 6.41 3.88 26.75
C ILE A 280 5.40 2.79 27.06
N LEU A 281 5.20 1.84 26.12
CA LEU A 281 4.31 0.70 26.32
C LEU A 281 4.72 -0.12 27.52
N LYS A 282 6.02 -0.47 27.67
CA LYS A 282 6.50 -1.22 28.84
C LYS A 282 6.18 -0.50 30.14
N ARG A 283 6.48 0.80 30.20
CA ARG A 283 6.17 1.64 31.36
C ARG A 283 4.68 1.63 31.68
N LYS A 284 3.82 1.88 30.68
CA LYS A 284 2.36 1.85 30.84
C LYS A 284 1.88 0.51 31.33
N VAL A 285 2.33 -0.59 30.73
CA VAL A 285 1.97 -1.96 31.09
C VAL A 285 2.43 -2.26 32.51
N ASP A 286 3.62 -1.84 32.92
CA ASP A 286 4.17 -2.08 34.27
C ASP A 286 3.45 -1.27 35.36
N GLU A 287 3.10 -0.01 35.06
CA GLU A 287 2.29 0.87 35.92
C GLU A 287 0.81 0.45 35.95
N PHE A 288 0.34 -0.31 34.95
CA PHE A 288 -1.02 -0.83 34.91
C PHE A 288 -1.24 -1.86 36.03
N HIS A 289 -2.07 -1.48 37.01
CA HIS A 289 -2.62 -2.39 38.01
C HIS A 289 -3.92 -2.97 37.44
N VAL A 290 -3.87 -4.21 36.95
CA VAL A 290 -5.07 -5.01 36.63
C VAL A 290 -5.62 -5.61 37.92
#